data_AF-A0A2A6LJI9-F1
#
_entry.id   AF-A0A2A6LJI9-F1
#
_cell.length_a   1.000
_cell.length_b   1.000
_cell.length_c   1.000
_cell.angle_alpha   90.00
_cell.angle_beta   90.00
_cell.angle_gamma   90.00
#
_symmetry.space_group_name_H-M   'P 1'
#
loop_
_entity.id
_entity.type
_entity.pdbx_description
1 polymer ?
#
loop_
_entity_poly.entity_id
_entity_poly.type
_entity_poly.pdbx_seq_one_letter_code
_entity_poly.pdbx_strand_id
1 'polypeptide(L)'
;MAGIAAFATAYAQYELANGAAPPADDPALGDAALAAALASASKTGTVSPAALSWAKDALGVGTAVGTIDQMRETMAAQAPAAETPAEGTETETSDAVEGSETTDPAVTAETPEADTGSAEEVSGTTDTTPAIDPTETSASTSAETTGL
;
A
#
# COMPACT_ATOMS: atom_id res chain seq x y z
N MET A 1 12.73 -5.29 21.93
CA MET A 1 12.19 -4.49 20.80
C MET A 1 13.18 -4.30 19.64
N ALA A 2 14.43 -4.75 19.72
CA ALA A 2 15.40 -4.58 18.63
C ALA A 2 14.94 -5.18 17.28
N GLY A 3 14.20 -6.30 17.29
CA GLY A 3 13.71 -6.91 16.05
C GLY A 3 12.74 -6.03 15.24
N ILE A 4 11.83 -5.31 15.91
CA ILE A 4 10.86 -4.43 15.24
C ILE A 4 11.57 -3.19 14.68
N ALA A 5 12.48 -2.59 15.46
CA ALA A 5 13.25 -1.44 15.00
C ALA A 5 14.18 -1.79 13.83
N ALA A 6 14.82 -2.97 13.87
CA ALA A 6 15.64 -3.48 12.78
C ALA A 6 14.82 -3.72 11.51
N PHE A 7 13.65 -4.35 11.63
CA PHE A 7 12.70 -4.50 10.52
C PHE A 7 12.36 -3.15 9.89
N ALA A 8 11.94 -2.19 10.72
CA ALA A 8 11.51 -0.88 10.26
C ALA A 8 12.66 -0.13 9.55
N THR A 9 13.88 -0.21 10.09
CA THR A 9 15.08 0.40 9.47
C THR A 9 15.41 -0.26 8.13
N ALA A 10 15.34 -1.59 8.05
CA ALA A 10 15.63 -2.33 6.83
C ALA A 10 14.56 -2.09 5.74
N TYR A 11 13.28 -1.98 6.14
CA TYR A 11 12.19 -1.62 5.26
C TYR A 11 12.38 -0.21 4.68
N ALA A 12 12.66 0.77 5.54
CA ALA A 12 12.94 2.14 5.11
C ALA A 12 14.12 2.22 4.13
N GLN A 13 15.22 1.49 4.40
CA GLN A 13 16.36 1.44 3.49
C GLN A 13 16.03 0.77 2.16
N TYR A 14 15.25 -0.30 2.17
CA TYR A 14 14.79 -0.95 0.95
C TYR A 14 13.98 0.01 0.08
N GLU A 15 13.02 0.71 0.67
CA GLU A 15 12.21 1.69 -0.07
C GLU A 15 13.04 2.87 -0.56
N LEU A 16 14.01 3.33 0.21
CA LEU A 16 14.93 4.39 -0.22
C LEU A 16 15.79 3.95 -1.41
N ALA A 17 16.23 2.69 -1.43
CA ALA A 17 17.08 2.15 -2.49
C ALA A 17 16.30 1.75 -3.76
N ASN A 18 15.08 1.21 -3.61
CA ASN A 18 14.30 0.65 -4.72
C ASN A 18 13.15 1.57 -5.17
N GLY A 19 12.78 2.58 -4.38
CA GLY A 19 11.66 3.49 -4.66
C GLY A 19 10.28 2.86 -4.48
N ALA A 20 10.19 1.63 -3.99
CA ALA A 20 8.94 0.90 -3.79
C ALA A 20 9.01 0.00 -2.55
N ALA A 21 7.85 -0.26 -1.96
CA ALA A 21 7.69 -1.20 -0.87
C ALA A 21 8.14 -2.62 -1.28
N PRO A 22 8.80 -3.36 -0.38
CA PRO A 22 9.09 -4.77 -0.58
C PRO A 22 7.79 -5.59 -0.67
N PRO A 23 7.78 -6.73 -1.38
CA PRO A 23 6.62 -7.58 -1.49
C PRO A 23 6.22 -8.12 -0.11
N ALA A 24 4.91 -8.27 0.12
CA ALA A 24 4.38 -8.74 1.41
C ALA A 24 4.85 -10.16 1.79
N ASP A 25 5.17 -10.98 0.79
CA ASP A 25 5.70 -12.34 0.95
C ASP A 25 7.23 -12.39 1.06
N ASP A 26 7.91 -11.23 1.14
CA ASP A 26 9.36 -11.20 1.31
C ASP A 26 9.79 -11.86 2.63
N PRO A 27 10.77 -12.78 2.61
CA PRO A 27 11.17 -13.51 3.81
C PRO A 27 11.85 -12.63 4.88
N ALA A 28 12.39 -11.47 4.51
CA ALA A 28 13.12 -10.57 5.40
C ALA A 28 12.35 -9.29 5.75
N LEU A 29 11.53 -8.78 4.82
CA LEU A 29 10.82 -7.50 4.92
C LEU A 29 9.30 -7.62 4.73
N GLY A 30 8.78 -8.83 4.59
CA GLY A 30 7.35 -9.09 4.46
C GLY A 30 6.61 -9.25 5.79
N ASP A 31 5.33 -9.60 5.69
CA ASP A 31 4.42 -9.72 6.83
C ASP A 31 4.85 -10.83 7.80
N ALA A 32 5.44 -11.92 7.29
CA ALA A 32 5.96 -13.01 8.10
C ALA A 32 7.14 -12.57 8.98
N ALA A 33 8.06 -11.75 8.44
CA ALA A 33 9.18 -11.21 9.18
C ALA A 33 8.72 -10.23 10.27
N LEU A 34 7.76 -9.36 9.93
CA LEU A 34 7.14 -8.44 10.89
C LEU A 34 6.42 -9.21 12.01
N ALA A 35 5.63 -10.23 11.67
CA ALA A 35 4.94 -11.07 12.65
C ALA A 35 5.92 -11.78 13.58
N ALA A 36 7.04 -12.30 13.06
CA ALA A 36 8.09 -12.92 13.87
C ALA A 36 8.77 -11.89 14.81
N ALA A 37 9.02 -10.67 14.34
CA ALA A 37 9.58 -9.59 15.14
C ALA A 37 8.61 -9.18 16.27
N LEU A 38 7.30 -9.10 15.98
CA LEU A 38 6.27 -8.83 16.98
C LEU A 38 6.12 -9.98 17.98
N ALA A 39 6.11 -11.23 17.52
CA ALA A 39 6.01 -12.41 18.39
C ALA A 39 7.16 -12.44 19.40
N SER A 40 8.37 -12.12 18.93
CA SER A 40 9.57 -12.01 19.75
C SER A 40 9.48 -10.86 20.76
N ALA A 41 8.75 -9.79 20.45
CA ALA A 41 8.57 -8.64 21.33
C ALA A 41 7.43 -8.82 22.35
N SER A 42 6.34 -9.47 21.96
CA SER A 42 5.09 -9.55 22.74
C SER A 42 5.17 -10.48 23.96
N LYS A 43 6.28 -11.18 24.21
CA LYS A 43 6.49 -12.19 25.28
C LYS A 43 5.52 -13.39 25.28
N THR A 44 4.37 -13.27 24.62
CA THR A 44 3.37 -14.32 24.41
C THR A 44 3.75 -15.26 23.28
N GLY A 45 4.68 -14.86 22.39
CA GLY A 45 5.10 -15.64 21.23
C GLY A 45 4.06 -15.72 20.10
N THR A 46 2.89 -15.11 20.28
CA THR A 46 1.78 -15.19 19.32
C THR A 46 1.28 -13.80 18.97
N VAL A 47 1.07 -13.56 17.68
CA VAL A 47 0.56 -12.29 17.13
C VAL A 47 -0.77 -12.59 16.45
N SER A 48 -1.83 -11.89 16.84
CA SER A 48 -3.11 -11.98 16.15
C SER A 48 -3.08 -11.19 14.84
N PRO A 49 -3.89 -11.55 13.83
CA PRO A 49 -3.96 -10.78 12.58
C PRO A 49 -4.30 -9.31 12.80
N ALA A 50 -5.16 -9.01 13.80
CA ALA A 50 -5.50 -7.63 14.17
C ALA A 50 -4.29 -6.86 14.74
N ALA A 51 -3.46 -7.52 15.57
CA ALA A 51 -2.25 -6.90 16.10
C ALA A 51 -1.19 -6.67 14.99
N LEU A 52 -1.10 -7.59 14.03
CA LEU A 52 -0.24 -7.43 12.85
C LEU A 52 -0.70 -6.21 12.02
N SER A 53 -2.00 -6.12 11.70
CA SER A 53 -2.56 -4.99 10.96
C SER A 53 -2.30 -3.65 11.67
N TRP A 54 -2.59 -3.57 12.96
CA TRP A 54 -2.32 -2.36 13.76
C TRP A 54 -0.84 -1.99 13.74
N ALA A 55 0.06 -2.98 13.82
CA ALA A 55 1.48 -2.73 13.76
C ALA A 55 1.92 -2.21 12.38
N LYS A 56 1.36 -2.74 11.29
CA LYS A 56 1.62 -2.23 9.93
C LYS A 56 1.18 -0.77 9.81
N ASP A 57 0.01 -0.44 10.31
CA ASP A 57 -0.48 0.95 10.32
C ASP A 57 0.42 1.87 11.16
N ALA A 58 0.81 1.43 12.37
CA ALA A 58 1.66 2.23 13.26
C ALA A 58 3.10 2.40 12.72
N LEU A 59 3.65 1.36 12.10
CA LEU A 59 4.97 1.43 11.48
C LEU A 59 4.95 2.18 10.15
N GLY A 60 3.83 2.21 9.43
CA GLY A 60 3.78 2.75 8.07
C GLY A 60 4.28 1.74 7.03
N VAL A 61 3.88 0.48 7.15
CA VAL A 61 4.22 -0.57 6.16
C VAL A 61 3.25 -0.47 4.98
N GLY A 62 3.78 -0.42 3.77
CA GLY A 62 3.00 -0.32 2.54
C GLY A 62 2.55 1.12 2.29
N THR A 63 1.24 1.35 2.22
CA THR A 63 0.68 2.69 1.94
C THR A 63 0.36 3.49 3.21
N ALA A 64 0.52 2.89 4.38
CA ALA A 64 0.27 3.57 5.65
C ALA A 64 1.40 4.57 5.94
N VAL A 65 1.05 5.70 6.56
CA VAL A 65 2.03 6.70 7.01
C VAL A 65 2.38 6.42 8.47
N GLY A 66 3.67 6.22 8.77
CA GLY A 66 4.10 5.86 10.12
C GLY A 66 5.56 6.16 10.44
N THR A 67 6.14 5.31 11.28
CA THR A 67 7.54 5.46 11.75
C THR A 67 8.56 5.26 10.62
N ILE A 68 8.26 4.39 9.65
CA ILE A 68 9.11 4.10 8.49
C ILE A 68 9.25 5.33 7.61
N ASP A 69 8.20 6.11 7.38
CA ASP A 69 8.28 7.35 6.60
C ASP A 69 9.21 8.38 7.25
N GLN A 70 9.11 8.54 8.57
CA GLN A 70 9.99 9.43 9.33
C GLN A 70 11.45 8.98 9.22
N MET A 71 11.70 7.67 9.28
CA MET A 71 13.05 7.13 9.08
C MET A 71 13.55 7.37 7.65
N ARG A 72 12.70 7.20 6.63
CA ARG A 72 13.06 7.51 5.24
C ARG A 72 13.41 8.98 5.06
N GLU A 73 12.61 9.88 5.60
CA GLU A 73 12.85 11.33 5.53
C GLU A 73 14.16 11.71 6.23
N THR A 74 14.39 11.21 7.45
CA THR A 74 15.62 11.48 8.20
C THR A 74 16.86 10.87 7.55
N MET A 75 16.74 9.73 6.87
CA MET A 75 17.83 9.13 6.10
C MET A 75 18.12 9.94 4.83
N ALA A 76 17.09 10.36 4.10
CA ALA A 76 17.23 11.20 2.92
C ALA A 76 17.87 12.56 3.27
N ALA A 77 17.50 13.16 4.41
CA ALA A 77 18.07 14.41 4.89
C ALA A 77 19.55 14.29 5.34
N GLN A 78 19.98 13.09 5.74
CA GLN A 78 21.37 12.80 6.14
C GLN A 78 22.25 12.31 4.98
N ALA A 79 21.65 11.90 3.85
CA ALA A 79 22.41 11.68 2.65
C ALA A 79 23.13 13.00 2.30
N PRO A 80 24.45 12.98 2.03
CA PRO A 80 25.14 14.20 1.62
C PRO A 80 24.34 14.74 0.44
N ALA A 81 23.92 16.00 0.55
CA ALA A 81 23.22 16.70 -0.52
C ALA A 81 24.11 16.57 -1.77
N ALA A 82 23.80 15.61 -2.63
CA ALA A 82 24.17 15.71 -4.01
C ALA A 82 23.50 17.01 -4.43
N GLU A 83 24.32 18.02 -4.70
CA GLU A 83 23.87 19.37 -5.00
C GLU A 83 22.90 19.31 -6.17
N THR A 84 21.61 19.24 -5.87
CA THR A 84 20.55 19.55 -6.82
C THR A 84 20.51 21.07 -6.87
N PRO A 85 20.78 21.72 -8.02
CA PRO A 85 20.68 23.17 -8.14
C PRO A 85 19.33 23.63 -7.62
N ALA A 86 19.35 24.66 -6.77
CA ALA A 86 18.16 25.32 -6.27
C ALA A 86 17.31 25.81 -7.46
N GLU A 87 16.24 25.08 -7.77
CA GLU A 87 15.23 25.57 -8.69
C GLU A 87 14.33 26.56 -7.92
N GLY A 88 14.54 27.84 -8.20
CA GLY A 88 13.45 28.81 -8.24
C GLY A 88 13.15 29.62 -6.97
N THR A 89 14.12 30.38 -6.46
CA THR A 89 13.79 31.64 -5.75
C THR A 89 14.74 32.75 -6.18
N GLU A 90 14.45 33.36 -7.32
CA GLU A 90 15.06 34.64 -7.72
C GLU A 90 13.93 35.64 -8.00
N THR A 91 13.52 36.34 -6.95
CA THR A 91 12.87 37.65 -7.08
C THR A 91 13.99 38.66 -7.22
N GLU A 92 14.36 39.06 -8.44
CA GLU A 92 14.98 40.37 -8.67
C GLU A 92 14.64 40.92 -10.06
N THR A 93 14.32 42.21 -10.04
CA THR A 93 13.89 43.09 -11.11
C THR A 93 15.01 43.37 -12.13
N SER A 94 14.69 43.33 -13.43
CA SER A 94 15.44 44.09 -14.46
C SER A 94 14.63 44.30 -15.74
N ASP A 95 14.25 45.56 -15.92
CA ASP A 95 14.28 46.39 -17.12
C ASP A 95 14.19 45.74 -18.53
N ALA A 96 13.06 46.04 -19.19
CA ALA A 96 12.86 46.27 -20.62
C ALA A 96 13.77 45.57 -21.66
N VAL A 97 13.18 44.64 -22.41
CA VAL A 97 13.31 44.62 -23.89
C VAL A 97 11.96 44.29 -24.52
N GLU A 98 11.45 45.24 -25.31
CA GLU A 98 10.42 44.98 -26.31
C GLU A 98 10.96 43.97 -27.33
N GLY A 99 10.18 42.90 -27.53
CA GLY A 99 10.34 41.97 -28.62
C GLY A 99 8.95 41.59 -29.12
N SER A 100 8.40 42.44 -29.99
CA SER A 100 7.36 41.99 -30.92
C SER A 100 7.88 40.79 -31.69
N GLU A 101 7.09 39.73 -31.82
CA GLU A 101 6.52 39.33 -33.11
C GLU A 101 5.58 38.13 -32.98
N THR A 102 4.40 38.32 -33.58
CA THR A 102 3.30 37.38 -33.78
C THR A 102 3.63 36.42 -34.92
N THR A 103 3.56 35.10 -34.68
CA THR A 103 3.35 34.02 -35.66
C THR A 103 3.09 32.73 -34.87
N ASP A 104 2.16 31.80 -35.11
CA ASP A 104 1.04 31.60 -36.04
C ASP A 104 0.31 30.34 -35.51
N PRO A 105 -1.02 30.31 -35.31
CA PRO A 105 -1.73 29.11 -34.87
C PRO A 105 -2.11 28.24 -36.08
N ALA A 106 -1.18 27.43 -36.57
CA ALA A 106 -1.50 26.40 -37.55
C ALA A 106 -2.19 25.21 -36.85
N VAL A 107 -3.52 25.27 -36.81
CA VAL A 107 -4.41 24.11 -36.80
C VAL A 107 -3.96 23.13 -37.87
N THR A 108 -3.75 21.87 -37.51
CA THR A 108 -3.94 20.75 -38.43
C THR A 108 -4.55 19.60 -37.65
N ALA A 109 -5.86 19.47 -37.79
CA ALA A 109 -6.61 18.30 -37.43
C ALA A 109 -6.24 17.17 -38.38
N GLU A 110 -5.86 16.00 -37.87
CA GLU A 110 -6.05 14.71 -38.55
C GLU A 110 -6.34 13.63 -37.50
N THR A 111 -7.63 13.37 -37.29
CA THR A 111 -8.13 12.07 -36.86
C THR A 111 -8.28 11.21 -38.12
N PRO A 112 -7.69 10.01 -38.15
CA PRO A 112 -8.39 8.89 -38.77
C PRO A 112 -8.63 7.77 -37.76
N GLU A 113 -9.88 7.35 -37.75
CA GLU A 113 -10.43 6.20 -37.08
C GLU A 113 -9.75 4.91 -37.59
N ALA A 114 -9.44 4.00 -36.66
CA ALA A 114 -9.25 2.59 -36.98
C ALA A 114 -10.31 1.78 -36.23
N ASP A 115 -11.18 1.24 -37.07
CA ASP A 115 -12.38 0.46 -36.86
C ASP A 115 -12.09 -0.98 -36.38
N THR A 116 -13.13 -1.62 -35.85
CA THR A 116 -13.30 -3.07 -35.59
C THR A 116 -12.55 -3.70 -34.41
N GLY A 117 -13.17 -4.48 -33.51
CA GLY A 117 -14.55 -4.93 -33.42
C GLY A 117 -14.72 -5.96 -32.30
N SER A 118 -15.89 -5.97 -31.67
CA SER A 118 -16.69 -7.17 -31.38
C SER A 118 -17.80 -6.80 -30.42
N ALA A 119 -19.01 -6.95 -30.93
CA ALA A 119 -20.24 -6.82 -30.19
C ALA A 119 -20.33 -7.88 -29.08
N GLU A 120 -20.85 -7.42 -27.95
CA GLU A 120 -21.96 -8.01 -27.20
C GLU A 120 -22.36 -9.43 -27.60
N GLU A 121 -22.35 -10.36 -26.63
CA GLU A 121 -23.39 -11.38 -26.54
C GLU A 121 -23.83 -11.49 -25.09
N VAL A 122 -25.13 -11.26 -24.93
CA VAL A 122 -25.94 -11.33 -23.73
C VAL A 122 -26.30 -12.78 -23.41
N SER A 123 -26.67 -13.01 -22.15
CA SER A 123 -27.54 -14.10 -21.65
C SER A 123 -26.92 -15.41 -21.18
N GLY A 124 -27.31 -15.74 -19.95
CA GLY A 124 -27.14 -17.05 -19.32
C GLY A 124 -27.74 -17.10 -17.90
N THR A 125 -29.00 -16.70 -17.75
CA THR A 125 -29.88 -17.04 -16.61
C THR A 125 -29.99 -18.56 -16.50
N THR A 126 -29.94 -19.24 -15.34
CA THR A 126 -31.06 -19.61 -14.44
C THR A 126 -30.53 -20.77 -13.56
N ASP A 127 -30.71 -20.75 -12.23
CA ASP A 127 -31.72 -21.57 -11.50
C ASP A 127 -31.16 -22.88 -10.90
N THR A 128 -31.10 -22.96 -9.56
CA THR A 128 -32.03 -23.75 -8.71
C THR A 128 -31.48 -23.93 -7.29
N THR A 129 -32.35 -23.67 -6.30
CA THR A 129 -32.18 -23.61 -4.84
C THR A 129 -32.43 -25.01 -4.19
N PRO A 130 -32.16 -25.25 -2.89
CA PRO A 130 -33.19 -25.02 -1.85
C PRO A 130 -32.59 -24.37 -0.58
N ALA A 131 -33.14 -23.26 -0.08
CA ALA A 131 -34.24 -23.21 0.90
C ALA A 131 -33.92 -24.02 2.16
N ILE A 132 -33.08 -23.44 3.03
CA ILE A 132 -33.02 -23.83 4.44
C ILE A 132 -34.30 -23.34 5.11
N ASP A 133 -35.22 -24.28 5.32
CA ASP A 133 -36.44 -24.13 6.10
C ASP A 133 -36.08 -23.85 7.57
N PRO A 134 -36.52 -22.73 8.19
CA PRO A 134 -36.21 -22.42 9.58
C PRO A 134 -37.15 -23.11 10.60
N THR A 135 -37.85 -24.19 10.23
CA THR A 135 -38.80 -24.89 11.10
C THR A 135 -38.36 -26.30 11.51
N GLU A 136 -37.15 -26.44 12.07
CA GLU A 136 -36.82 -27.53 13.02
C GLU A 136 -36.22 -26.86 14.27
N THR A 137 -37.07 -26.44 15.21
CA THR A 137 -37.45 -27.24 16.38
C THR A 137 -36.25 -27.56 17.28
N SER A 138 -36.17 -26.77 18.35
CA SER A 138 -35.68 -27.08 19.68
C SER A 138 -35.20 -28.52 19.93
N ALA A 139 -33.95 -28.63 20.39
CA ALA A 139 -33.60 -29.56 21.46
C ALA A 139 -32.37 -29.03 22.24
N SER A 140 -32.62 -28.08 23.14
CA SER A 140 -31.92 -28.13 24.43
C SER A 140 -32.32 -29.45 25.11
N THR A 141 -31.35 -30.26 25.55
CA THR A 141 -31.30 -30.78 26.93
C THR A 141 -30.09 -31.69 27.15
N SER A 142 -29.47 -31.48 28.30
CA SER A 142 -28.49 -32.34 28.96
C SER A 142 -28.89 -33.82 28.98
N ALA A 143 -27.89 -34.69 28.88
CA ALA A 143 -27.90 -35.98 29.54
C ALA A 143 -26.49 -36.29 30.09
N GLU A 144 -26.42 -36.20 31.41
CA GLU A 144 -25.59 -36.97 32.33
C GLU A 144 -25.00 -38.27 31.75
N THR A 145 -23.70 -38.51 31.97
CA THR A 145 -23.17 -39.87 32.01
C THR A 145 -22.28 -40.03 33.25
N THR A 146 -22.91 -40.56 34.28
CA THR A 146 -22.24 -41.28 35.36
C THR A 146 -22.12 -42.75 34.92
N GLY A 147 -20.94 -43.34 35.06
CA GLY A 147 -20.69 -44.78 34.91
C GLY A 147 -19.23 -45.04 34.53
N LEU A 148 -18.45 -45.86 35.23
CA LEU A 148 -18.69 -46.87 36.27
C LEU A 148 -17.49 -46.90 37.23
#